data_AF-A0A920PQJ8-F1
#
_entry.id   AF-A0A920PQJ8-F1
#
_cell.length_a   1.000
_cell.length_b   1.000
_cell.length_c   1.000
_cell.angle_alpha   90.00
_cell.angle_beta   90.00
_cell.angle_gamma   90.00
#
_symmetry.space_group_name_H-M   'P 1'
#
loop_
_entity.id
_entity.type
_entity.pdbx_description
1 polymer ?
#
loop_
_entity_poly.entity_id
_entity_poly.type
_entity_poly.pdbx_seq_one_letter_code
_entity_poly.pdbx_strand_id
1 'polypeptide(L)' 'MSLPEIGDAFGGRDHTTVLHAQRKISELLKTDPKIKEDYQNLHRLLSG' A
#
# COMPACT_ATOMS: atom_id res chain seq x y z
N MET A 1 2.65 -12.50 4.69
CA MET A 1 3.23 -11.43 5.51
C MET A 1 2.12 -10.80 6.33
N SER A 2 2.26 -10.74 7.65
CA SER A 2 1.28 -10.16 8.57
C SER A 2 1.45 -8.64 8.69
N LEU A 3 0.42 -7.93 9.17
CA LEU A 3 0.46 -6.48 9.37
C LEU A 3 1.58 -6.01 10.33
N PRO A 4 1.88 -6.74 11.43
CA PRO A 4 3.03 -6.41 12.28
C PRO A 4 4.37 -6.56 11.56
N GLU A 5 4.59 -7.65 10.83
CA GLU A 5 5.83 -7.87 10.07
C GLU A 5 6.06 -6.77 9.01
N ILE A 6 4.98 -6.29 8.39
CA ILE A 6 5.03 -5.13 7.49
C ILE A 6 5.45 -3.88 8.28
N GLY A 7 4.80 -3.60 9.41
CA GLY A 7 5.14 -2.46 10.26
C GLY A 7 6.62 -2.42 10.64
N ASP A 8 7.16 -3.57 11.05
CA ASP A 8 8.58 -3.74 11.37
C ASP A 8 9.48 -3.50 10.15
N ALA A 9 9.15 -4.05 8.99
CA ALA A 9 9.88 -3.82 7.74
C ALA A 9 9.91 -2.35 7.31
N PHE A 10 8.91 -1.55 7.72
CA PHE A 10 8.82 -0.11 7.48
C PHE A 10 9.39 0.75 8.62
N GLY A 11 10.33 0.22 9.41
CA GLY A 11 11.07 0.94 10.45
C GLY A 11 10.45 0.84 11.84
N GLY A 12 9.85 -0.30 12.17
CA GLY A 12 9.18 -0.50 13.47
C GLY A 12 7.90 0.32 13.63
N ARG A 13 7.19 0.60 12.52
CA ARG A 13 5.93 1.33 12.55
C ARG A 13 4.85 0.45 13.16
N ASP A 14 4.02 1.06 14.01
CA ASP A 14 2.89 0.35 14.59
C ASP A 14 1.97 -0.23 13.49
N HIS A 15 1.51 -1.45 13.70
CA HIS A 15 0.64 -2.19 12.78
C HIS A 15 -0.63 -1.42 12.37
N THR A 16 -1.14 -0.52 13.23
CA THR A 16 -2.26 0.36 12.88
C THR A 16 -1.88 1.36 11.78
N THR A 17 -0.61 1.78 11.69
CA THR A 17 -0.11 2.63 10.60
C THR A 17 -0.22 1.93 9.26
N VAL A 18 0.10 0.64 9.21
CA VAL A 18 -0.05 -0.20 8.00
C VAL A 18 -1.53 -0.31 7.64
N LEU A 19 -2.40 -0.52 8.63
CA LEU A 19 -3.85 -0.56 8.45
C LEU A 19 -4.41 0.76 7.90
N HIS A 20 -3.95 1.90 8.43
CA HIS A 20 -4.30 3.23 7.95
C HIS A 20 -3.82 3.48 6.53
N ALA A 21 -2.59 3.09 6.21
CA ALA A 21 -2.03 3.20 4.86
C ALA A 21 -2.84 2.36 3.85
N GLN A 22 -3.18 1.13 4.21
CA GLN A 22 -3.97 0.25 3.36
C GLN A 22 -5.34 0.85 3.03
N ARG A 23 -6.07 1.36 4.05
CA ARG A 23 -7.35 2.05 3.84
C ARG A 23 -7.20 3.28 2.95
N LYS A 24 -6.20 4.12 3.22
CA LYS A 24 -5.97 5.36 2.48
C LYS A 24 -5.66 5.09 1.00
N ILE A 25 -4.83 4.09 0.71
CA ILE A 25 -4.53 3.68 -0.67
C ILE A 25 -5.78 3.11 -1.35
N SER A 26 -6.58 2.29 -0.67
CA SER A 26 -7.83 1.77 -1.24
C SER A 26 -8.85 2.86 -1.58
N GLU A 27 -8.89 3.96 -0.83
CA GLU A 27 -9.70 5.14 -1.17
C GLU A 27 -9.11 5.88 -2.38
N LEU A 28 -7.82 6.18 -2.36
CA LEU A 28 -7.13 6.91 -3.43
C LEU A 28 -7.22 6.18 -4.78
N LEU A 29 -7.14 4.84 -4.78
CA LEU A 29 -7.31 4.03 -5.99
C LEU A 29 -8.70 4.19 -6.63
N LYS A 30 -9.72 4.61 -5.86
CA LYS A 30 -11.07 4.87 -6.37
C LYS A 30 -11.26 6.30 -6.83
N THR A 31 -10.59 7.26 -6.19
CA THR A 31 -10.83 8.69 -6.40
C THR A 31 -9.79 9.37 -7.28
N ASP A 32 -8.57 8.85 -7.34
CA ASP A 32 -7.45 9.44 -8.04
C ASP A 32 -7.01 8.52 -9.20
N PRO A 33 -7.33 8.88 -10.46
CA PRO A 33 -6.93 8.12 -11.64
C PRO A 33 -5.41 7.98 -11.78
N LYS A 34 -4.63 8.96 -11.32
CA LYS A 34 -3.16 8.93 -11.42
C LYS A 34 -2.58 7.90 -10.45
N ILE A 35 -3.06 7.86 -9.21
CA ILE A 35 -2.66 6.83 -8.24
C ILE A 35 -3.02 5.43 -8.75
N LYS A 36 -4.18 5.29 -9.41
CA LYS A 36 -4.59 4.02 -10.02
C LYS A 36 -3.65 3.60 -11.15
N GLU A 37 -3.24 4.52 -12.01
CA GLU A 37 -2.29 4.26 -13.08
C GLU A 37 -0.91 3.84 -12.52
N ASP A 38 -0.38 4.61 -11.56
CA ASP A 38 0.89 4.31 -10.89
C ASP A 38 0.86 2.92 -10.24
N TYR A 39 -0.24 2.57 -9.57
CA TYR A 39 -0.45 1.24 -8.98
C TYR A 39 -0.43 0.13 -10.03
N GLN A 40 -1.10 0.31 -11.17
CA GLN A 40 -1.11 -0.68 -12.24
C GLN A 40 0.27 -0.86 -12.88
N ASN A 41 1.03 0.22 -13.04
CA ASN A 41 2.40 0.18 -13.54
C ASN A 41 3.32 -0.58 -12.58
N LEU A 42 3.27 -0.27 -11.29
CA LEU A 42 4.03 -0.98 -10.26
C LEU A 42 3.65 -2.46 -10.20
N HIS A 43 2.36 -2.78 -10.24
CA HIS A 43 1.88 -4.16 -10.22
C HIS A 43 2.41 -4.95 -11.42
N ARG A 44 2.44 -4.35 -12.61
CA ARG A 44 2.99 -4.97 -13.82
C ARG A 44 4.49 -5.22 -13.73
N LEU A 45 5.25 -4.30 -13.13
CA LEU A 45 6.69 -4.46 -12.93
C LEU A 45 7.04 -5.55 -11.92
N LEU A 46 6.22 -5.73 -10.88
CA LEU A 46 6.48 -6.70 -9.81
C LEU A 46 5.92 -8.11 -10.09
N SER A 47 4.91 -8.20 -10.97
CA SER A 47 4.28 -9.47 -11.35
C SER A 47 4.78 -10.01 -12.70
N GLY A 48 5.70 -9.29 -13.34
CA GLY A 48 6.32 -9.63 -14.62
C GLY A 48 7.59 -10.43 -14.47
#